data_AF-A0A944Y7I1-F1
#
_entry.id   AF-A0A944Y7I1-F1
#
_cell.length_a   1.000
_cell.length_b   1.000
_cell.length_c   1.000
_cell.angle_alpha   90.00
_cell.angle_beta   90.00
_cell.angle_gamma   90.00
#
_symmetry.space_group_name_H-M   'P 1'
#
loop_
_entity.id
_entity.type
_entity.pdbx_description
1 polymer ?
#
loop_
_entity_poly.entity_id
_entity_poly.type
_entity_poly.pdbx_seq_one_letter_code
_entity_poly.pdbx_strand_id
1 'polypeptide(L)'
;MLTPKNEMPLSPNLLPKDEIVKFLLALGFLVGVYLFVTLTGIADIPNSSSRIFLIISAVVGAYMALNIGANDVANNIGPAVGSGALTLSAAIFLAFIFESSGALIAGGDVVKTIKKGIIDPSLIPDAQSFVWAMLAALLAAAVWLNIATASGAPVSTTHSIVGGVLGAGIAAGGWGIADWVKVQQIVASWVISPAMGGLIAAGFLY
;
A
#
# COMPACT_ATOMS: atom_id res chain seq x y z
N MET A 1 36.96 24.30 -13.62
CA MET A 1 36.28 24.65 -14.88
C MET A 1 35.08 23.73 -14.99
N LEU A 2 33.89 24.22 -14.63
CA LEU A 2 32.65 23.41 -14.65
C LEU A 2 32.22 23.25 -16.11
N THR A 3 32.14 22.02 -16.60
CA THR A 3 31.52 21.73 -17.89
C THR A 3 30.02 21.99 -17.79
N PRO A 4 29.40 22.63 -18.80
CA PRO A 4 27.95 22.79 -18.83
C PRO A 4 27.30 21.41 -18.86
N LYS A 5 26.27 21.21 -18.01
CA LYS A 5 25.38 20.05 -18.13
C LYS A 5 24.79 20.06 -19.54
N ASN A 6 25.07 19.03 -20.32
CA ASN A 6 24.42 18.76 -21.59
C ASN A 6 22.91 18.91 -21.40
N GLU A 7 22.31 19.86 -22.12
CA GLU A 7 20.87 19.91 -22.31
C GLU A 7 20.45 18.60 -22.99
N MET A 8 19.61 17.84 -22.30
CA MET A 8 19.08 16.59 -22.81
C MET A 8 18.14 16.94 -23.97
N PRO A 9 18.31 16.38 -25.18
CA PRO A 9 17.37 16.61 -26.26
C PRO A 9 16.01 16.07 -25.83
N LEU A 10 15.00 16.95 -25.75
CA LEU A 10 13.61 16.58 -25.49
C LEU A 10 13.16 15.66 -26.65
N SER A 11 13.17 14.36 -26.40
CA SER A 11 12.58 13.38 -27.31
C SER A 11 11.10 13.74 -27.53
N PRO A 12 10.60 13.73 -28.77
CA PRO A 12 9.21 14.08 -29.08
C PRO A 12 8.18 13.09 -28.53
N ASN A 13 8.60 12.01 -27.86
CA ASN A 13 7.71 11.16 -27.08
C ASN A 13 7.61 11.72 -25.66
N LEU A 14 6.44 12.26 -25.32
CA LEU A 14 6.13 12.79 -24.00
C LEU A 14 6.28 11.74 -22.87
N LEU A 15 6.29 10.44 -23.21
CA LEU A 15 6.53 9.32 -22.31
C LEU A 15 7.35 8.21 -23.01
N PRO A 16 8.40 7.67 -22.36
CA PRO A 16 9.10 6.46 -22.83
C PRO A 16 8.15 5.27 -23.03
N LYS A 17 8.43 4.39 -24.00
CA LYS A 17 7.54 3.25 -24.35
C LYS A 17 7.34 2.29 -23.17
N ASP A 18 8.33 2.13 -22.32
CA ASP A 18 8.29 1.31 -21.12
C ASP A 18 7.35 1.87 -20.05
N GLU A 19 7.28 3.19 -19.89
CA GLU A 19 6.33 3.86 -18.98
C GLU A 19 4.88 3.66 -19.45
N ILE A 20 4.64 3.70 -20.77
CA ILE A 20 3.33 3.42 -21.34
C ILE A 20 2.89 1.98 -21.04
N VAL A 21 3.79 1.00 -21.17
CA VAL A 21 3.47 -0.40 -20.87
C VAL A 21 3.13 -0.58 -19.39
N LYS A 22 3.93 -0.01 -18.48
CA LYS A 22 3.66 -0.07 -17.03
C LYS A 22 2.29 0.53 -16.69
N PHE A 23 1.99 1.70 -17.26
CA PHE A 23 0.71 2.37 -17.08
C PHE A 23 -0.47 1.51 -17.58
N LEU A 24 -0.36 0.93 -18.78
CA LEU A 24 -1.41 0.07 -19.34
C LEU A 24 -1.62 -1.21 -18.54
N LEU A 25 -0.55 -1.82 -18.02
CA LEU A 25 -0.66 -2.99 -17.14
C LEU A 25 -1.34 -2.64 -15.82
N ALA A 26 -0.99 -1.51 -15.21
CA ALA A 26 -1.64 -1.02 -14.00
C ALA A 26 -3.13 -0.73 -14.25
N LEU A 27 -3.46 -0.04 -15.34
CA LEU A 27 -4.85 0.23 -15.72
C LEU A 27 -5.62 -1.07 -16.00
N GLY A 28 -5.02 -2.00 -16.73
CA GLY A 28 -5.61 -3.32 -16.99
C GLY A 28 -5.90 -4.10 -15.72
N PHE A 29 -5.01 -4.06 -14.73
CA PHE A 29 -5.25 -4.66 -13.42
C PHE A 29 -6.43 -4.01 -12.69
N LEU A 30 -6.52 -2.68 -12.65
CA LEU A 30 -7.63 -1.97 -12.02
C LEU A 30 -8.97 -2.27 -12.69
N VAL A 31 -9.00 -2.30 -14.03
CA VAL A 31 -10.18 -2.69 -14.81
C VAL A 31 -10.53 -4.16 -14.54
N GLY A 32 -9.54 -5.04 -14.44
CA GLY A 32 -9.73 -6.44 -14.08
C GLY A 32 -10.39 -6.61 -12.72
N VAL A 33 -9.95 -5.86 -11.71
CA VAL A 33 -10.58 -5.86 -10.36
C VAL A 33 -12.01 -5.32 -10.42
N TYR A 34 -12.22 -4.21 -11.12
CA TYR A 34 -13.56 -3.64 -11.34
C TYR A 34 -14.53 -4.68 -11.94
N LEU A 35 -14.11 -5.35 -13.00
CA LEU A 35 -14.90 -6.39 -13.67
C LEU A 35 -15.11 -7.59 -12.75
N PHE A 36 -14.07 -8.07 -12.08
CA PHE A 36 -14.16 -9.20 -11.17
C PHE A 36 -15.21 -8.95 -10.07
N VAL A 37 -15.16 -7.79 -9.41
CA VAL A 37 -16.12 -7.44 -8.34
C VAL A 37 -17.53 -7.27 -8.90
N THR A 38 -17.68 -6.66 -10.07
CA THR A 38 -18.99 -6.48 -10.72
C THR A 38 -19.59 -7.82 -11.17
N LEU A 39 -18.78 -8.82 -11.51
CA LEU A 39 -19.27 -10.12 -11.97
C LEU A 39 -19.49 -11.13 -10.84
N THR A 40 -18.77 -10.99 -9.71
CA THR A 40 -18.79 -11.99 -8.63
C THR A 40 -19.28 -11.48 -7.29
N GLY A 41 -19.17 -10.18 -7.02
CA GLY A 41 -19.31 -9.60 -5.67
C GLY A 41 -20.56 -8.77 -5.43
N ILE A 42 -21.48 -8.66 -6.41
CA ILE A 42 -22.64 -7.76 -6.32
C ILE A 42 -24.00 -8.47 -6.44
N ALA A 43 -24.03 -9.77 -6.77
CA ALA A 43 -25.30 -10.49 -6.99
C ALA A 43 -26.16 -10.54 -5.70
N ASP A 44 -25.52 -10.63 -4.54
CA ASP A 44 -26.19 -10.78 -3.24
C ASP A 44 -26.45 -9.46 -2.51
N ILE A 45 -26.18 -8.31 -3.13
CA ILE A 45 -26.25 -6.99 -2.47
C ILE A 45 -27.48 -6.22 -2.98
N PRO A 46 -28.56 -6.12 -2.18
CA PRO A 46 -29.82 -5.53 -2.66
C PRO A 46 -29.68 -4.06 -3.03
N ASN A 47 -28.92 -3.30 -2.22
CA ASN A 47 -28.82 -1.85 -2.34
C ASN A 47 -27.82 -1.43 -3.41
N SER A 48 -28.29 -0.67 -4.41
CA SER A 48 -27.44 -0.14 -5.49
C SER A 48 -26.31 0.75 -4.97
N SER A 49 -26.57 1.56 -3.94
CA SER A 49 -25.55 2.43 -3.34
C SER A 49 -24.42 1.61 -2.69
N SER A 50 -24.77 0.56 -1.94
CA SER A 50 -23.79 -0.33 -1.29
C SER A 50 -22.94 -1.09 -2.32
N ARG A 51 -23.51 -1.47 -3.46
CA ARG A 51 -22.77 -2.07 -4.58
C ARG A 51 -21.71 -1.12 -5.14
N ILE A 52 -22.08 0.13 -5.38
CA ILE A 52 -21.14 1.16 -5.88
C ILE A 52 -20.00 1.38 -4.88
N PHE A 53 -20.30 1.46 -3.58
CA PHE A 53 -19.27 1.63 -2.56
C PHE A 53 -18.25 0.51 -2.52
N LEU A 54 -18.70 -0.75 -2.67
CA LEU A 54 -17.79 -1.89 -2.71
C LEU A 54 -16.92 -1.90 -3.95
N ILE A 55 -17.48 -1.58 -5.12
CA ILE A 55 -16.72 -1.48 -6.36
C ILE A 55 -15.62 -0.42 -6.22
N ILE A 56 -15.96 0.78 -5.75
CA ILE A 56 -14.99 1.86 -5.53
C ILE A 56 -13.93 1.43 -4.51
N SER A 57 -14.34 0.85 -3.39
CA SER A 57 -13.41 0.41 -2.34
C SER A 57 -12.46 -0.66 -2.83
N ALA A 58 -12.93 -1.59 -3.66
CA ALA A 58 -12.09 -2.63 -4.25
C ALA A 58 -11.08 -2.06 -5.26
N VAL A 59 -11.51 -1.13 -6.11
CA VAL A 59 -10.61 -0.48 -7.08
C VAL A 59 -9.56 0.38 -6.36
N VAL A 60 -9.94 1.13 -5.32
CA VAL A 60 -8.99 1.90 -4.50
C VAL A 60 -8.05 0.96 -3.73
N GLY A 61 -8.56 -0.16 -3.20
CA GLY A 61 -7.73 -1.19 -2.56
C GLY A 61 -6.75 -1.84 -3.53
N ALA A 62 -7.16 -2.09 -4.77
CA ALA A 62 -6.28 -2.58 -5.83
C ALA A 62 -5.22 -1.54 -6.21
N TYR A 63 -5.58 -0.26 -6.26
CA TYR A 63 -4.61 0.82 -6.45
C TYR A 63 -3.59 0.89 -5.30
N MET A 64 -4.02 0.77 -4.05
CA MET A 64 -3.11 0.64 -2.91
C MET A 64 -2.20 -0.59 -3.05
N ALA A 65 -2.76 -1.75 -3.43
CA ALA A 65 -1.98 -2.99 -3.59
C ALA A 65 -0.88 -2.86 -4.67
N LEU A 66 -1.17 -2.20 -5.79
CA LEU A 66 -0.16 -1.89 -6.81
C LEU A 66 0.97 -1.03 -6.23
N ASN A 67 0.63 0.00 -5.46
CA ASN A 67 1.61 0.88 -4.85
C ASN A 67 2.45 0.19 -3.77
N ILE A 68 1.85 -0.69 -2.96
CA ILE A 68 2.58 -1.54 -2.01
C ILE A 68 3.59 -2.41 -2.77
N GLY A 69 3.15 -3.12 -3.82
CA GLY A 69 4.03 -3.96 -4.61
C GLY A 69 5.20 -3.18 -5.23
N ALA A 70 4.92 -2.00 -5.80
CA ALA A 70 5.95 -1.17 -6.41
C ALA A 70 6.95 -0.60 -5.39
N ASN A 71 6.49 -0.23 -4.20
CA ASN A 71 7.32 0.34 -3.14
C ASN A 71 8.12 -0.72 -2.37
N ASP A 72 7.51 -1.87 -2.07
CA ASP A 72 8.06 -2.85 -1.13
C ASP A 72 8.84 -3.97 -1.81
N VAL A 73 8.70 -4.19 -3.12
CA VAL A 73 9.39 -5.29 -3.81
C VAL A 73 10.92 -5.21 -3.67
N ALA A 74 11.50 -4.01 -3.65
CA ALA A 74 12.95 -3.84 -3.50
C ALA A 74 13.47 -4.36 -2.15
N ASN A 75 12.63 -4.40 -1.11
CA ASN A 75 13.02 -4.75 0.25
C ASN A 75 13.37 -6.24 0.40
N ASN A 76 12.67 -7.12 -0.32
CA ASN A 76 12.84 -8.57 -0.19
C ASN A 76 13.73 -9.19 -1.30
N ILE A 77 13.70 -8.66 -2.52
CA ILE A 77 14.54 -9.18 -3.63
C ILE A 77 15.91 -8.51 -3.71
N GLY A 78 16.06 -7.32 -3.11
CA GLY A 78 17.27 -6.51 -3.19
C GLY A 78 18.54 -7.28 -2.80
N PRO A 79 18.60 -7.94 -1.64
CA PRO A 79 19.77 -8.72 -1.24
C PRO A 79 20.06 -9.89 -2.19
N ALA A 80 19.04 -10.65 -2.61
CA ALA A 80 19.22 -11.84 -3.45
C ALA A 80 19.66 -11.51 -4.88
N VAL A 81 19.14 -10.43 -5.46
CA VAL A 81 19.56 -9.94 -6.78
C VAL A 81 20.89 -9.21 -6.69
N GLY A 82 21.08 -8.37 -5.66
CA GLY A 82 22.29 -7.60 -5.42
C GLY A 82 23.52 -8.46 -5.12
N SER A 83 23.34 -9.63 -4.49
CA SER A 83 24.43 -10.60 -4.29
C SER A 83 24.72 -11.47 -5.52
N GLY A 84 23.93 -11.35 -6.59
CA GLY A 84 24.01 -12.20 -7.77
C GLY A 84 23.47 -13.62 -7.58
N ALA A 85 22.76 -13.91 -6.49
CA ALA A 85 22.21 -15.24 -6.23
C ALA A 85 20.99 -15.55 -7.12
N LEU A 86 20.21 -14.53 -7.48
CA LEU A 86 19.04 -14.64 -8.36
C LEU A 86 19.07 -13.59 -9.46
N THR A 87 18.51 -13.93 -10.63
CA THR A 87 18.19 -12.93 -11.65
C THR A 87 16.98 -12.11 -11.21
N LEU A 88 16.86 -10.87 -11.72
CA LEU A 88 15.71 -10.01 -11.42
C LEU A 88 14.38 -10.69 -11.76
N SER A 89 14.30 -11.35 -12.92
CA SER A 89 13.08 -12.04 -13.35
C SER A 89 12.69 -13.19 -12.42
N ALA A 90 13.66 -13.99 -11.98
CA ALA A 90 13.41 -15.08 -11.03
C ALA A 90 12.96 -14.54 -9.67
N ALA A 91 13.60 -13.46 -9.20
CA ALA A 91 13.25 -12.85 -7.92
C ALA A 91 11.84 -12.25 -7.92
N ILE A 92 11.44 -11.57 -9.00
CA ILE A 92 10.07 -11.03 -9.16
C ILE A 92 9.03 -12.16 -9.15
N PHE A 93 9.31 -13.28 -9.83
CA PHE A 93 8.40 -14.42 -9.86
C PHE A 93 8.20 -15.06 -8.47
N LEU A 94 9.28 -15.20 -7.70
CA LEU A 94 9.20 -15.68 -6.32
C LEU A 94 8.47 -14.68 -5.41
N ALA A 95 8.77 -13.38 -5.54
CA ALA A 95 8.10 -12.33 -4.79
C ALA A 95 6.58 -12.37 -5.04
N PHE A 96 6.14 -12.51 -6.29
CA PHE A 96 4.71 -12.66 -6.62
C PHE A 96 4.05 -13.81 -5.85
N ILE A 97 4.67 -15.00 -5.82
CA ILE A 97 4.11 -16.18 -5.13
C ILE A 97 4.07 -15.96 -3.62
N PHE A 98 5.20 -15.57 -3.03
CA PHE A 98 5.34 -15.51 -1.58
C PHE A 98 4.66 -14.30 -0.95
N GLU A 99 4.68 -13.13 -1.58
CA GLU A 99 3.94 -11.94 -1.12
C GLU A 99 2.43 -12.17 -1.20
N SER A 100 1.94 -12.73 -2.31
CA SER A 100 0.51 -13.05 -2.44
C SER A 100 0.07 -14.09 -1.42
N SER A 101 0.89 -15.14 -1.20
CA SER A 101 0.60 -16.17 -0.21
C SER A 101 0.64 -15.62 1.22
N GLY A 102 1.63 -14.79 1.55
CA GLY A 102 1.74 -14.14 2.85
C GLY A 102 0.54 -13.23 3.15
N ALA A 103 0.11 -12.45 2.16
CA ALA A 103 -1.09 -11.62 2.27
C ALA A 103 -2.35 -12.45 2.57
N LEU A 104 -2.52 -13.60 1.93
CA LEU A 104 -3.68 -14.48 2.13
C LEU A 104 -3.65 -15.25 3.46
N ILE A 105 -2.48 -15.72 3.89
CA ILE A 105 -2.33 -16.61 5.05
C ILE A 105 -2.17 -15.81 6.35
N ALA A 106 -1.40 -14.72 6.33
CA ALA A 106 -1.00 -13.99 7.52
C ALA A 106 -1.50 -12.53 7.56
N GLY A 107 -2.07 -12.01 6.46
CA GLY A 107 -2.53 -10.62 6.39
C GLY A 107 -3.73 -10.29 7.28
N GLY A 108 -4.48 -11.29 7.75
CA GLY A 108 -5.73 -11.10 8.49
C GLY A 108 -5.58 -10.28 9.78
N ASP A 109 -4.51 -10.46 10.54
CA ASP A 109 -4.33 -9.76 11.82
C ASP A 109 -3.91 -8.30 11.63
N VAL A 110 -3.16 -7.99 10.57
CA VAL A 110 -2.85 -6.62 10.18
C VAL A 110 -4.12 -5.90 9.75
N VAL A 111 -4.94 -6.53 8.90
CA VAL A 111 -6.23 -5.96 8.46
C VAL A 111 -7.16 -5.69 9.64
N LYS A 112 -7.23 -6.61 10.62
CA LYS A 112 -8.01 -6.39 11.87
C LYS A 112 -7.51 -5.17 12.63
N THR A 113 -6.19 -5.00 12.74
CA THR A 113 -5.58 -3.86 13.43
C THR A 113 -5.88 -2.54 12.72
N ILE A 114 -5.74 -2.49 11.38
CA ILE A 114 -6.05 -1.28 10.60
C ILE A 114 -7.54 -0.92 10.68
N LYS A 115 -8.45 -1.92 10.63
CA LYS A 115 -9.89 -1.68 10.61
C LYS A 115 -10.47 -1.19 11.96
N LYS A 116 -9.96 -1.68 13.09
CA LYS A 116 -10.56 -1.41 14.42
C LYS A 116 -9.58 -1.18 15.57
N GLY A 117 -8.28 -1.27 15.31
CA GLY A 117 -7.25 -1.13 16.33
C GLY A 117 -6.69 0.28 16.46
N ILE A 118 -6.95 1.17 15.49
CA ILE A 118 -6.40 2.54 15.48
C ILE A 118 -7.47 3.56 15.90
N ILE A 119 -8.68 3.38 15.38
CA ILE A 119 -9.85 4.23 15.66
C ILE A 119 -11.00 3.34 16.11
N ASP A 120 -11.85 3.85 17.02
CA ASP A 120 -13.05 3.16 17.48
C ASP A 120 -14.23 3.43 16.52
N PRO A 121 -14.70 2.41 15.77
CA PRO A 121 -15.80 2.60 14.82
C PRO A 121 -17.14 2.92 15.50
N SER A 122 -17.30 2.60 16.80
CA SER A 122 -18.55 2.86 17.54
C SER A 122 -18.79 4.33 17.85
N LEU A 123 -17.72 5.13 17.78
CA LEU A 123 -17.77 6.58 17.98
C LEU A 123 -18.07 7.35 16.68
N ILE A 124 -18.21 6.64 15.54
CA ILE A 124 -18.61 7.23 14.26
C ILE A 124 -20.13 7.14 14.14
N PRO A 125 -20.82 8.25 13.82
CA PRO A 125 -22.29 8.33 13.87
C PRO A 125 -23.02 7.28 13.03
N ASP A 126 -22.44 6.91 11.88
CA ASP A 126 -23.07 5.98 10.95
C ASP A 126 -22.03 5.18 10.16
N ALA A 127 -22.45 4.02 9.68
CA ALA A 127 -21.59 3.11 8.93
C ALA A 127 -21.07 3.72 7.61
N GLN A 128 -21.84 4.60 6.97
CA GLN A 128 -21.44 5.23 5.72
C GLN A 128 -20.29 6.23 5.96
N SER A 129 -20.35 7.03 7.02
CA SER A 129 -19.26 7.91 7.45
C SER A 129 -17.98 7.13 7.75
N PHE A 130 -18.08 5.95 8.38
CA PHE A 130 -16.92 5.08 8.61
C PHE A 130 -16.33 4.55 7.30
N VAL A 131 -17.16 4.08 6.36
CA VAL A 131 -16.68 3.64 5.04
C VAL A 131 -15.97 4.77 4.31
N TRP A 132 -16.52 5.99 4.33
CA TRP A 132 -15.87 7.16 3.71
C TRP A 132 -14.54 7.51 4.35
N ALA A 133 -14.44 7.49 5.69
CA ALA A 133 -13.19 7.74 6.40
C ALA A 133 -12.12 6.70 6.04
N MET A 134 -12.48 5.41 6.02
CA MET A 134 -11.55 4.34 5.67
C MET A 134 -11.14 4.38 4.18
N LEU A 135 -12.07 4.74 3.29
CA LEU A 135 -11.77 4.93 1.87
C LEU A 135 -10.82 6.11 1.65
N ALA A 136 -11.05 7.22 2.35
CA ALA A 136 -10.18 8.39 2.31
C ALA A 136 -8.77 8.07 2.84
N ALA A 137 -8.68 7.34 3.96
CA ALA A 137 -7.41 6.86 4.51
C ALA A 137 -6.63 6.00 3.50
N LEU A 138 -7.32 5.05 2.87
CA LEU A 138 -6.74 4.13 1.89
C LEU A 138 -6.27 4.88 0.63
N LEU A 139 -7.08 5.80 0.12
CA LEU A 139 -6.74 6.60 -1.05
C LEU A 139 -5.58 7.56 -0.76
N ALA A 140 -5.59 8.23 0.39
CA ALA A 140 -4.51 9.13 0.79
C ALA A 140 -3.18 8.38 0.93
N ALA A 141 -3.18 7.21 1.56
CA ALA A 141 -2.00 6.36 1.65
C ALA A 141 -1.52 5.89 0.26
N ALA A 142 -2.43 5.45 -0.61
CA ALA A 142 -2.09 4.99 -1.95
C ALA A 142 -1.48 6.11 -2.82
N VAL A 143 -2.08 7.30 -2.80
CA VAL A 143 -1.56 8.47 -3.52
C VAL A 143 -0.19 8.87 -2.99
N TRP A 144 -0.01 8.88 -1.67
CA TRP A 144 1.29 9.18 -1.07
C TRP A 144 2.38 8.18 -1.49
N LEU A 145 2.08 6.87 -1.41
CA LEU A 145 3.00 5.84 -1.87
C LEU A 145 3.32 5.95 -3.36
N ASN A 146 2.33 6.32 -4.18
CA ASN A 146 2.55 6.51 -5.61
C ASN A 146 3.51 7.65 -5.89
N ILE A 147 3.34 8.79 -5.21
CA ILE A 147 4.24 9.95 -5.31
C ILE A 147 5.64 9.59 -4.83
N ALA A 148 5.77 8.92 -3.69
CA ALA A 148 7.05 8.50 -3.14
C ALA A 148 7.79 7.54 -4.07
N THR A 149 7.09 6.53 -4.59
CA THR A 149 7.62 5.54 -5.54
C THR A 149 8.07 6.21 -6.84
N ALA A 150 7.25 7.13 -7.39
CA ALA A 150 7.61 7.88 -8.59
C ALA A 150 8.84 8.79 -8.37
N SER A 151 9.07 9.22 -7.13
CA SER A 151 10.24 10.01 -6.73
C SER A 151 11.47 9.14 -6.39
N GLY A 152 11.34 7.81 -6.43
CA GLY A 152 12.39 6.86 -6.03
C GLY A 152 12.67 6.83 -4.53
N ALA A 153 11.78 7.38 -3.70
CA ALA A 153 11.96 7.43 -2.25
C ALA A 153 11.38 6.16 -1.61
N PRO A 154 12.19 5.34 -0.91
CA PRO A 154 11.67 4.22 -0.15
C PRO A 154 10.94 4.74 1.08
N VAL A 155 9.63 4.51 1.15
CA VAL A 155 8.78 4.93 2.27
C VAL A 155 8.10 3.72 2.92
N SER A 156 7.56 3.91 4.12
CA SER A 156 6.86 2.84 4.81
C SER A 156 5.36 2.84 4.50
N THR A 157 4.89 1.73 3.94
CA THR A 157 3.46 1.47 3.67
C THR A 157 2.63 1.44 4.96
N THR A 158 3.16 0.84 6.03
CA THR A 158 2.51 0.79 7.35
C THR A 158 2.31 2.16 7.96
N HIS A 159 3.35 3.02 7.96
CA HIS A 159 3.22 4.39 8.47
C HIS A 159 2.17 5.18 7.67
N SER A 160 2.16 5.00 6.35
CA SER A 160 1.25 5.70 5.44
C SER A 160 -0.21 5.37 5.74
N ILE A 161 -0.56 4.08 5.86
CA ILE A 161 -1.94 3.67 6.14
C ILE A 161 -2.36 3.96 7.58
N VAL A 162 -1.47 3.78 8.57
CA VAL A 162 -1.77 4.12 9.98
C VAL A 162 -2.03 5.61 10.13
N GLY A 163 -1.20 6.46 9.52
CA GLY A 163 -1.39 7.91 9.49
C GLY A 163 -2.67 8.31 8.76
N GLY A 164 -2.97 7.66 7.62
CA GLY A 164 -4.22 7.86 6.87
C GLY A 164 -5.46 7.55 7.72
N VAL A 165 -5.48 6.41 8.40
CA VAL A 165 -6.61 5.99 9.26
C VAL A 165 -6.76 6.90 10.46
N LEU A 166 -5.65 7.24 11.13
CA LEU A 166 -5.68 8.15 12.27
C LEU A 166 -6.17 9.55 11.86
N GLY A 167 -5.65 10.10 10.77
CA GLY A 167 -6.05 11.41 10.25
C GLY A 167 -7.51 11.44 9.81
N ALA A 168 -7.96 10.45 9.04
CA ALA A 168 -9.35 10.36 8.60
C ALA A 168 -10.32 10.15 9.78
N GLY A 169 -9.93 9.33 10.77
CA GLY A 169 -10.71 9.14 11.99
C GLY A 169 -10.84 10.43 12.79
N ILE A 170 -9.72 11.13 13.06
CA ILE A 170 -9.74 12.41 13.78
C ILE A 170 -10.58 13.45 13.04
N ALA A 171 -10.52 13.49 11.71
CA ALA A 171 -11.37 14.37 10.91
C ALA A 171 -12.86 14.02 11.02
N ALA A 172 -13.21 12.74 11.18
CA ALA A 172 -14.59 12.27 11.26
C ALA A 172 -15.19 12.36 12.68
N GLY A 173 -14.40 12.14 13.73
CA GLY A 173 -14.89 12.00 15.11
C GLY A 173 -14.11 12.76 16.18
N GLY A 174 -13.12 13.58 15.79
CA GLY A 174 -12.24 14.30 16.70
C GLY A 174 -11.19 13.41 17.37
N TRP A 175 -10.37 14.00 18.25
CA TRP A 175 -9.23 13.31 18.88
C TRP A 175 -9.60 12.12 19.77
N GLY A 176 -10.83 12.10 20.29
CA GLY A 176 -11.32 11.04 21.18
C GLY A 176 -11.62 9.72 20.48
N ILE A 177 -11.67 9.69 19.14
CA ILE A 177 -11.92 8.47 18.36
C ILE A 177 -10.72 7.52 18.32
N ALA A 178 -9.52 8.05 18.53
CA ALA A 178 -8.28 7.31 18.39
C ALA A 178 -8.01 6.49 19.66
N ASP A 179 -7.66 5.22 19.49
CA ASP A 179 -7.11 4.40 20.56
C ASP A 179 -5.62 4.76 20.75
N TRP A 180 -5.35 5.74 21.59
CA TRP A 180 -3.99 6.23 21.84
C TRP A 180 -3.07 5.16 22.42
N VAL A 181 -3.61 4.20 23.18
CA VAL A 181 -2.81 3.08 23.72
C VAL A 181 -2.35 2.19 22.58
N LYS A 182 -3.23 1.86 21.64
CA LYS A 182 -2.87 1.08 20.45
C LYS A 182 -1.93 1.84 19.53
N VAL A 183 -2.16 3.14 19.30
CA VAL A 183 -1.26 3.98 18.50
C VAL A 183 0.15 3.99 19.12
N GLN A 184 0.27 4.12 20.44
CA GLN A 184 1.56 4.04 21.13
C GLN A 184 2.24 2.67 20.96
N GLN A 185 1.49 1.57 21.04
CA GLN A 185 2.02 0.22 20.80
C GLN A 185 2.55 0.07 19.36
N ILE A 186 1.82 0.60 18.37
CA ILE A 186 2.25 0.62 16.97
C ILE A 186 3.54 1.44 16.81
N VAL A 187 3.59 2.65 17.37
CA VAL A 187 4.79 3.51 17.30
C VAL A 187 5.99 2.86 17.97
N ALA A 188 5.81 2.22 19.13
CA ALA A 188 6.87 1.46 19.78
C ALA A 188 7.40 0.33 18.88
N SER A 189 6.51 -0.38 18.18
CA SER A 189 6.90 -1.44 17.24
C SER A 189 7.80 -0.94 16.09
N TRP A 190 7.63 0.32 15.65
CA TRP A 190 8.43 0.90 14.56
C TRP A 190 9.90 1.11 14.95
N VAL A 191 10.17 1.26 16.24
CA VAL A 191 11.54 1.37 16.77
C VAL A 191 12.10 0.00 17.13
N ILE A 192 11.29 -0.83 17.81
CA ILE A 192 11.71 -2.14 18.30
C ILE A 192 12.02 -3.09 17.13
N SER A 193 11.21 -3.12 16.08
CA SER A 193 11.35 -4.11 15.01
C SER A 193 12.66 -3.96 14.21
N PRO A 194 13.05 -2.75 13.75
CA PRO A 194 14.34 -2.57 13.09
C PRO A 194 15.53 -2.86 14.03
N ALA A 195 15.44 -2.46 15.30
CA ALA A 195 16.49 -2.73 16.28
C ALA A 195 16.69 -4.24 16.49
N MET A 196 15.61 -4.99 16.68
CA MET A 196 15.65 -6.44 16.81
C MET A 196 16.15 -7.12 15.52
N GLY A 197 15.69 -6.66 14.36
CA GLY A 197 16.17 -7.16 13.06
C GLY A 197 17.68 -6.98 12.90
N GLY A 198 18.21 -5.81 13.27
CA GLY A 198 19.64 -5.51 13.25
C GLY A 198 20.44 -6.37 14.22
N LEU A 199 19.95 -6.56 15.45
CA LEU A 199 20.62 -7.41 16.45
C LEU A 199 20.68 -8.88 16.02
N ILE A 200 19.57 -9.40 15.47
CA ILE A 200 19.53 -10.77 14.96
C ILE A 200 20.49 -10.91 13.78
N ALA A 201 20.45 -9.99 12.81
CA ALA A 201 21.35 -10.01 11.66
C ALA A 201 22.83 -9.94 12.07
N ALA A 202 23.18 -9.10 13.04
CA ALA A 202 24.53 -9.02 13.59
C ALA A 202 24.97 -10.34 14.26
N GLY A 203 24.04 -11.04 14.92
CA GLY A 203 24.31 -12.36 15.52
C GLY A 203 24.62 -13.47 14.50
N PHE A 204 24.08 -13.37 13.27
CA PHE A 204 24.35 -14.30 12.17
C PHE A 204 25.55 -13.89 11.29
N LEU A 205 26.20 -12.76 11.57
CA LEU A 205 27.28 -12.22 10.72
C LEU A 205 28.63 -12.95 10.88
N TYR A 206 28.66 -14.09 11.59
CA TYR A 206 29.83 -14.91 11.87
C TYR A 206 29.48 -16.40 11.86
#